data_AF-A0A935S540-F1
#
_entry.id   AF-A0A935S540-F1
#
_cell.length_a   1.000
_cell.length_b   1.000
_cell.length_c   1.000
_cell.angle_alpha   90.00
_cell.angle_beta   90.00
_cell.angle_gamma   90.00
#
_symmetry.space_group_name_H-M   'P 1'
#
loop_
_entity.id
_entity.type
_entity.pdbx_description
1 polymer ?
#
loop_
_entity_poly.entity_id
_entity_poly.type
_entity_poly.pdbx_seq_one_letter_code
_entity_poly.pdbx_strand_id
1 'polypeptide(L)'
;MVKENLETLTTNSIVKNTKYKDVLNLNEQQLLVNFAHILMPFYKTDEKAKQLIDKVAKIKNDQIMMPMFVLLKKNSITLNDTLANYYAKNPNTRTYFYSELERDNLTSVFPKEYASELQLVESVLKAYGLVNTYSAYDSDKQKDSLIFHKEIKASNKYEKGTVYILKHQRTN
;
A
#
# COMPACT_ATOMS: atom_id res chain seq x y z
N MET A 1 -15.51 -12.20 3.11
CA MET A 1 -15.23 -10.76 3.15
C MET A 1 -14.32 -10.55 4.35
N VAL A 2 -13.00 -10.52 4.11
CA VAL A 2 -11.98 -10.37 5.15
C VAL A 2 -12.27 -9.07 5.90
N LYS A 3 -12.50 -9.18 7.21
CA LYS A 3 -12.94 -8.07 8.08
C LYS A 3 -11.87 -7.68 9.10
N GLU A 4 -10.61 -7.96 8.78
CA GLU A 4 -9.45 -7.43 9.49
C GLU A 4 -8.62 -6.61 8.51
N ASN A 5 -8.41 -5.33 8.85
CA ASN A 5 -7.58 -4.37 8.12
C ASN A 5 -6.19 -4.98 7.86
N LEU A 6 -5.80 -5.10 6.59
CA LEU A 6 -4.42 -5.42 6.17
C LEU A 6 -3.38 -4.46 6.77
N GLU A 7 -3.82 -3.31 7.30
CA GLU A 7 -3.02 -2.35 8.05
C GLU A 7 -2.33 -2.92 9.30
N THR A 8 -2.91 -3.91 9.99
CA THR A 8 -2.31 -4.50 11.20
C THR A 8 -1.09 -5.37 10.88
N LEU A 9 -0.91 -5.74 9.62
CA LEU A 9 0.23 -6.52 9.12
C LEU A 9 1.27 -5.64 8.43
N THR A 10 1.12 -4.32 8.37
CA THR A 10 2.11 -3.45 7.70
C THR A 10 2.65 -2.35 8.59
N THR A 11 1.99 -2.06 9.72
CA THR A 11 2.43 -1.04 10.68
C THR A 11 2.37 -1.59 12.10
N ASN A 12 3.40 -1.28 12.89
CA ASN A 12 3.51 -1.62 14.31
C ASN A 12 2.14 -1.53 15.00
N SER A 13 1.72 -2.65 15.59
CA SER A 13 0.39 -2.98 16.10
C SER A 13 -0.09 -2.17 17.32
N ILE A 14 0.40 -0.93 17.50
CA ILE A 14 0.11 -0.09 18.66
C ILE A 14 -0.89 1.04 18.33
N VAL A 15 -1.08 1.43 17.07
CA VAL A 15 -1.89 2.62 16.72
C VAL A 15 -3.17 2.25 15.97
N LYS A 16 -4.02 1.41 16.58
CA LYS A 16 -5.38 1.16 16.08
C LYS A 16 -6.28 2.38 16.39
N ASN A 17 -6.91 2.95 15.36
CA ASN A 17 -8.05 3.90 15.47
C ASN A 17 -7.86 5.11 16.39
N THR A 18 -6.77 5.86 16.24
CA THR A 18 -6.66 7.17 16.87
C THR A 18 -6.29 8.22 15.85
N LYS A 19 -6.80 9.45 16.02
CA LYS A 19 -6.33 10.66 15.31
C LYS A 19 -4.79 10.80 15.31
N TYR A 20 -4.10 10.09 16.21
CA TYR A 20 -2.65 9.98 16.26
C TYR A 20 -2.03 9.23 15.06
N LYS A 21 -2.73 8.28 14.42
CA LYS A 21 -2.26 7.60 13.20
C LYS A 21 -2.14 8.58 12.03
N ASP A 22 -3.12 9.47 11.88
CA ASP A 22 -3.10 10.52 10.84
C ASP A 22 -1.97 11.53 11.09
N VAL A 23 -1.71 11.88 12.34
CA VAL A 23 -0.61 12.78 12.73
C VAL A 23 0.78 12.13 12.53
N LEU A 24 0.93 10.84 12.83
CA LEU A 24 2.18 10.10 12.58
C LEU A 24 2.42 9.91 11.07
N ASN A 25 1.38 9.56 10.31
CA ASN A 25 1.46 9.44 8.85
C ASN A 25 1.78 10.78 8.18
N LEU A 26 1.25 11.91 8.69
CA LEU A 26 1.65 13.24 8.21
C LEU A 26 3.13 13.50 8.48
N ASN A 27 3.68 13.10 9.63
CA ASN A 27 5.09 13.30 9.93
C ASN A 27 6.05 12.36 9.17
N GLU A 28 5.57 11.20 8.71
CA GLU A 28 6.35 10.25 7.90
C GLU A 28 6.20 10.47 6.38
N GLN A 29 5.12 11.12 5.94
CA GLN A 29 4.94 11.50 4.54
C GLN A 29 5.93 12.60 4.17
N GLN A 30 6.51 12.49 2.96
CA GLN A 30 7.41 13.52 2.45
C GLN A 30 6.70 14.88 2.49
N LEU A 31 7.40 15.90 3.03
CA LEU A 31 6.89 17.27 3.21
C LEU A 31 6.05 17.78 2.03
N LEU A 32 6.46 17.48 0.80
CA LEU A 32 5.76 17.85 -0.43
C LEU A 32 4.33 17.29 -0.54
N VAL A 33 4.10 16.05 -0.09
CA VAL A 33 2.78 15.41 -0.06
C VAL A 33 1.89 16.10 0.98
N ASN A 34 2.43 16.44 2.15
CA ASN A 34 1.67 17.19 3.17
C ASN A 34 1.25 18.57 2.67
N PHE A 35 2.16 19.29 2.01
CA PHE A 35 1.84 20.56 1.37
C PHE A 35 0.75 20.40 0.31
N ALA A 36 0.83 19.36 -0.53
CA ALA A 36 -0.22 19.07 -1.50
C ALA A 36 -1.57 18.76 -0.83
N HIS A 37 -1.58 18.06 0.31
CA HIS A 37 -2.78 17.78 1.08
C HIS A 37 -3.45 19.06 1.58
N ILE A 38 -2.67 19.98 2.17
CA ILE A 38 -3.13 21.27 2.67
C ILE A 38 -3.69 22.13 1.53
N LEU A 39 -3.05 22.10 0.37
CA LEU A 39 -3.41 22.94 -0.78
C LEU A 39 -4.52 22.35 -1.66
N MET A 40 -4.88 21.09 -1.45
CA MET A 40 -5.86 20.38 -2.27
C MET A 40 -7.24 21.09 -2.37
N PRO A 41 -7.80 21.69 -1.30
CA PRO A 41 -9.05 22.45 -1.40
C PRO A 41 -8.99 23.60 -2.41
N PHE A 42 -7.80 24.15 -2.65
CA PHE A 42 -7.58 25.26 -3.58
C PHE A 42 -7.24 24.80 -5.00
N TYR A 43 -7.18 23.49 -5.27
CA TYR A 43 -6.76 22.94 -6.57
C TYR A 43 -7.57 23.49 -7.76
N LYS A 44 -8.87 23.76 -7.57
CA LYS A 44 -9.75 24.27 -8.63
C LYS A 44 -9.88 25.80 -8.64
N THR A 45 -9.50 26.47 -7.55
CA THR A 45 -9.76 27.91 -7.34
C THR A 45 -8.49 28.76 -7.48
N ASP A 46 -7.32 28.18 -7.20
CA ASP A 46 -6.02 28.86 -7.26
C ASP A 46 -5.07 28.15 -8.24
N GLU A 47 -4.69 28.87 -9.29
CA GLU A 47 -3.80 28.36 -10.34
C GLU A 47 -2.40 28.02 -9.83
N LYS A 48 -1.87 28.75 -8.83
CA LYS A 48 -0.55 28.44 -8.24
C LYS A 48 -0.61 27.17 -7.40
N ALA A 49 -1.70 26.96 -6.67
CA ALA A 49 -1.91 25.73 -5.90
C ALA A 49 -1.98 24.52 -6.86
N LYS A 50 -2.75 24.64 -7.94
CA LYS A 50 -2.81 23.62 -8.99
C LYS A 50 -1.45 23.31 -9.59
N GLN A 51 -0.68 24.33 -9.99
CA GLN A 51 0.65 24.15 -10.58
C GLN A 51 1.63 23.46 -9.63
N LEU A 52 1.57 23.76 -8.33
CA LEU A 52 2.40 23.08 -7.34
C LEU A 52 2.02 21.59 -7.24
N ILE A 53 0.73 21.30 -7.09
CA ILE A 53 0.21 19.94 -6.97
C ILE A 53 0.56 19.12 -8.21
N ASP A 54 0.38 19.68 -9.41
CA ASP A 54 0.73 19.03 -10.67
C ASP A 54 2.25 18.77 -10.81
N LYS A 55 3.09 19.64 -10.24
CA LYS A 55 4.55 19.41 -10.19
C LYS A 55 4.91 18.29 -9.23
N VAL A 56 4.33 18.28 -8.03
CA VAL A 56 4.57 17.22 -7.03
C VAL A 56 4.11 15.86 -7.57
N ALA A 57 2.96 15.81 -8.24
CA ALA A 57 2.43 14.59 -8.85
C ALA A 57 3.32 13.98 -9.96
N LYS A 58 4.23 14.76 -10.55
CA LYS A 58 5.17 14.31 -11.60
C LYS A 58 6.49 13.77 -11.05
N ILE A 59 6.73 13.88 -9.74
CA ILE A 59 7.98 13.39 -9.14
C ILE A 59 7.98 11.87 -9.17
N LYS A 60 8.98 11.29 -9.85
CA LYS A 60 9.16 9.83 -9.98
C LYS A 60 9.80 9.22 -8.74
N ASN A 61 9.12 9.34 -7.61
CA ASN A 61 9.47 8.70 -6.34
C ASN A 61 8.21 8.01 -5.81
N ASP A 62 8.24 6.71 -5.57
CA ASP A 62 7.07 5.95 -5.12
C ASP A 62 6.49 6.44 -3.79
N GLN A 63 7.33 7.00 -2.91
CA GLN A 63 6.90 7.60 -1.64
C GLN A 63 6.11 8.91 -1.83
N ILE A 64 6.21 9.56 -3.00
CA ILE A 64 5.38 10.73 -3.36
C ILE A 64 4.25 10.30 -4.28
N MET A 65 4.58 9.55 -5.33
CA MET A 65 3.70 9.27 -6.45
C MET A 65 2.47 8.48 -6.03
N MET A 66 2.61 7.48 -5.14
CA MET A 66 1.46 6.71 -4.66
C MET A 66 0.55 7.54 -3.75
N PRO A 67 1.03 8.21 -2.68
CA PRO A 67 0.17 9.09 -1.88
C PRO A 67 -0.49 10.21 -2.70
N MET A 68 0.23 10.80 -3.64
CA MET A 68 -0.34 11.81 -4.55
C MET A 68 -1.44 11.23 -5.44
N PHE A 69 -1.25 10.02 -5.98
CA PHE A 69 -2.29 9.34 -6.76
C PHE A 69 -3.57 9.15 -5.94
N VAL A 70 -3.45 8.65 -4.71
CA VAL A 70 -4.59 8.43 -3.80
C VAL A 70 -5.27 9.76 -3.46
N LEU A 71 -4.48 10.78 -3.10
CA LEU A 71 -4.97 12.12 -2.77
C LEU A 71 -5.76 12.76 -3.92
N LEU A 72 -5.23 12.68 -5.14
CA LEU A 72 -5.88 13.24 -6.32
C LEU A 72 -7.16 12.47 -6.68
N LYS A 73 -7.15 11.13 -6.61
CA LYS A 73 -8.36 10.32 -6.79
C LYS A 73 -9.43 10.60 -5.74
N LYS A 74 -9.05 10.75 -4.47
CA LYS A 74 -9.96 11.15 -3.37
C LYS A 74 -10.70 12.46 -3.67
N ASN A 75 -10.02 13.39 -4.33
CA ASN A 75 -10.57 14.68 -4.73
C ASN A 75 -11.22 14.69 -6.12
N SER A 76 -11.47 13.50 -6.69
CA SER A 76 -12.09 13.32 -8.01
C SER A 76 -11.34 14.05 -9.13
N ILE A 77 -10.02 14.13 -9.03
CA ILE A 77 -9.15 14.66 -10.08
C ILE A 77 -8.84 13.52 -11.05
N THR A 78 -9.09 13.75 -12.34
CA THR A 78 -8.87 12.76 -13.38
C THR A 78 -7.38 12.46 -13.50
N LEU A 79 -7.03 11.19 -13.31
CA LEU A 79 -5.68 10.66 -13.45
C LEU A 79 -5.69 9.47 -14.39
N ASN A 80 -4.57 9.25 -15.08
CA ASN A 80 -4.37 8.05 -15.86
C ASN A 80 -4.27 6.83 -14.93
N ASP A 81 -5.07 5.81 -15.20
CA ASP A 81 -5.15 4.58 -14.40
C ASP A 81 -3.93 3.66 -14.56
N THR A 82 -2.96 4.01 -15.41
CA THR A 82 -1.68 3.30 -15.54
C THR A 82 -0.96 3.12 -14.19
N LEU A 83 -1.06 4.09 -13.28
CA LEU A 83 -0.44 3.99 -11.96
C LEU A 83 -1.12 2.98 -11.05
N ALA A 84 -2.45 2.85 -11.11
CA ALA A 84 -3.17 1.84 -10.35
C ALA A 84 -2.73 0.43 -10.76
N ASN A 85 -2.63 0.19 -12.07
CA ASN A 85 -2.11 -1.08 -12.60
C ASN A 85 -0.65 -1.31 -12.24
N TYR A 86 0.20 -0.27 -12.29
CA TYR A 86 1.61 -0.37 -11.91
C TYR A 86 1.78 -0.87 -10.48
N TYR A 87 1.09 -0.25 -9.52
CA TYR A 87 1.19 -0.63 -8.11
C TYR A 87 0.48 -1.94 -7.78
N ALA A 88 -0.68 -2.21 -8.37
CA ALA A 88 -1.40 -3.45 -8.14
C ALA A 88 -0.67 -4.67 -8.72
N LYS A 89 -0.03 -4.54 -9.88
CA LYS A 89 0.73 -5.63 -10.50
C LYS A 89 1.98 -5.99 -9.70
N ASN A 90 2.68 -4.99 -9.14
CA ASN A 90 3.94 -5.19 -8.41
C ASN A 90 3.70 -5.81 -7.01
N PRO A 91 4.17 -7.04 -6.75
CA PRO A 91 3.96 -7.69 -5.46
C PRO A 91 4.60 -6.95 -4.27
N ASN A 92 5.60 -6.09 -4.46
CA ASN A 92 6.23 -5.38 -3.34
C ASN A 92 5.40 -4.18 -2.85
N THR A 93 4.50 -3.66 -3.68
CA THR A 93 3.71 -2.46 -3.39
C THR A 93 2.21 -2.71 -3.39
N ARG A 94 1.75 -3.84 -3.96
CA ARG A 94 0.34 -4.21 -4.12
C ARG A 94 -0.48 -4.08 -2.83
N THR A 95 -0.07 -4.71 -1.74
CA THR A 95 -0.85 -4.66 -0.49
C THR A 95 -0.84 -3.26 0.13
N TYR A 96 0.29 -2.57 0.11
CA TYR A 96 0.36 -1.19 0.62
C TYR A 96 -0.58 -0.27 -0.17
N PHE A 97 -0.57 -0.38 -1.51
CA PHE A 97 -1.48 0.39 -2.36
C PHE A 97 -2.95 0.04 -2.10
N TYR A 98 -3.27 -1.24 -1.94
CA TYR A 98 -4.63 -1.67 -1.59
C TYR A 98 -5.07 -1.08 -0.25
N SER A 99 -4.21 -1.10 0.78
CA SER A 99 -4.53 -0.53 2.10
C SER A 99 -4.74 0.98 2.06
N GLU A 100 -3.93 1.72 1.28
CA GLU A 100 -4.11 3.16 1.13
C GLU A 100 -5.43 3.51 0.45
N LEU A 101 -5.85 2.72 -0.55
CA LEU A 101 -7.16 2.89 -1.18
C LEU A 101 -8.31 2.49 -0.24
N GLU A 102 -8.16 1.40 0.52
CA GLU A 102 -9.16 0.95 1.50
C GLU A 102 -9.43 2.01 2.56
N ARG A 103 -8.37 2.63 3.10
CA ARG A 103 -8.47 3.72 4.08
C ARG A 103 -9.36 4.87 3.62
N ASP A 104 -9.30 5.22 2.34
CA ASP A 104 -10.05 6.33 1.75
C ASP A 104 -11.33 5.87 1.01
N ASN A 105 -11.74 4.60 1.14
CA ASN A 105 -12.88 3.98 0.44
C ASN A 105 -12.78 4.05 -1.10
N LEU A 106 -11.57 3.94 -1.65
CA LEU A 106 -11.24 4.03 -3.07
C LEU A 106 -10.87 2.67 -3.69
N THR A 107 -11.25 1.55 -3.08
CA THR A 107 -10.90 0.19 -3.57
C THR A 107 -11.44 -0.12 -4.97
N SER A 108 -12.43 0.63 -5.46
CA SER A 108 -12.92 0.55 -6.84
C SER A 108 -11.87 0.92 -7.89
N VAL A 109 -10.85 1.69 -7.52
CA VAL A 109 -9.70 2.04 -8.38
C VAL A 109 -8.72 0.88 -8.50
N PHE A 110 -8.74 -0.08 -7.55
CA PHE A 110 -7.82 -1.20 -7.55
C PHE A 110 -8.25 -2.25 -8.60
N PRO A 111 -7.34 -2.68 -9.49
CA PRO A 111 -7.67 -3.70 -10.49
C PRO A 111 -8.01 -5.05 -9.84
N LYS A 112 -9.22 -5.56 -10.11
CA LYS A 112 -9.76 -6.77 -9.48
C LYS A 112 -8.91 -8.02 -9.73
N GLU A 113 -8.19 -8.07 -10.85
CA GLU A 113 -7.28 -9.17 -11.22
C GLU A 113 -6.10 -9.37 -10.27
N TYR A 114 -5.79 -8.37 -9.43
CA TYR A 114 -4.73 -8.43 -8.42
C TYR A 114 -5.26 -8.44 -6.98
N ALA A 115 -6.58 -8.52 -6.79
CA ALA A 115 -7.24 -8.35 -5.49
C ALA A 115 -7.56 -9.67 -4.77
N SER A 116 -7.05 -10.81 -5.26
CA SER A 116 -7.28 -12.09 -4.57
C SER A 116 -6.55 -12.14 -3.23
N GLU A 117 -7.13 -12.84 -2.25
CA GLU A 117 -6.56 -13.00 -0.90
C GLU A 117 -5.12 -13.54 -0.97
N LEU A 118 -4.86 -14.56 -1.80
CA LEU A 118 -3.52 -15.12 -2.01
C LEU A 118 -2.53 -14.08 -2.54
N GLN A 119 -2.91 -13.28 -3.54
CA GLN A 119 -2.05 -12.25 -4.12
C GLN A 119 -1.71 -11.13 -3.12
N LEU A 120 -2.63 -10.79 -2.23
CA LEU A 120 -2.39 -9.82 -1.17
C LEU A 120 -1.48 -10.40 -0.08
N VAL A 121 -1.69 -11.65 0.33
CA VAL A 121 -0.81 -12.34 1.30
C VAL A 121 0.62 -12.48 0.77
N GLU A 122 0.78 -12.89 -0.48
CA GLU A 122 2.09 -12.94 -1.15
C GLU A 122 2.79 -11.57 -1.13
N SER A 123 2.04 -10.49 -1.34
CA SER A 123 2.58 -9.14 -1.33
C SER A 123 3.01 -8.70 0.06
N VAL A 124 2.24 -9.01 1.10
CA VAL A 124 2.62 -8.77 2.51
C VAL A 124 3.94 -9.46 2.84
N LEU A 125 4.05 -10.76 2.52
CA LEU A 125 5.25 -11.53 2.84
C LEU A 125 6.49 -11.02 2.11
N LYS A 126 6.35 -10.57 0.85
CA LYS A 126 7.45 -9.95 0.10
C LYS A 126 7.85 -8.60 0.68
N ALA A 127 6.90 -7.77 1.08
CA ALA A 127 7.18 -6.49 1.73
C ALA A 127 7.93 -6.70 3.07
N TYR A 128 7.48 -7.65 3.89
CA TYR A 128 8.17 -8.05 5.13
C TYR A 128 9.58 -8.58 4.88
N GLY A 129 9.73 -9.43 3.85
CA GLY A 129 11.03 -9.95 3.43
C GLY A 129 12.01 -8.82 3.15
N LEU A 130 11.61 -7.82 2.36
CA LEU A 130 12.44 -6.65 2.05
C LEU A 130 12.87 -5.88 3.30
N VAL A 131 11.94 -5.58 4.21
CA VAL A 131 12.25 -4.86 5.46
C VAL A 131 13.28 -5.63 6.30
N ASN A 132 13.13 -6.95 6.40
CA ASN A 132 14.06 -7.79 7.16
C ASN A 132 15.44 -7.92 6.49
N THR A 133 15.50 -7.90 5.15
CA THR A 133 16.77 -7.90 4.42
C THR A 133 17.51 -6.57 4.52
N TYR A 134 16.82 -5.43 4.63
CA TYR A 134 17.48 -4.12 4.87
C TYR A 134 18.10 -4.01 6.27
N SER A 135 17.57 -4.72 7.27
CA SER A 135 18.15 -4.80 8.62
C SER A 135 19.29 -5.81 8.77
N ALA A 136 19.52 -6.67 7.78
CA ALA A 136 20.63 -7.60 7.75
C ALA A 136 21.69 -7.09 6.78
N TYR A 137 22.92 -6.89 7.26
CA TYR A 137 24.13 -6.49 6.50
C TYR A 137 24.59 -7.58 5.51
N ASP A 138 23.67 -8.21 4.76
CA ASP A 138 23.96 -9.38 3.94
C ASP A 138 23.26 -9.29 2.59
N SER A 139 23.90 -8.54 1.68
CA SER A 139 23.45 -8.28 0.30
C SER A 139 23.42 -9.53 -0.57
N ASP A 140 23.99 -10.66 -0.10
CA ASP A 140 24.13 -11.90 -0.86
C ASP A 140 22.95 -12.86 -0.71
N LYS A 141 21.98 -12.57 0.17
CA LYS A 141 20.71 -13.33 0.25
C LYS A 141 19.72 -12.86 -0.81
N GLN A 142 20.13 -12.99 -2.06
CA GLN A 142 19.26 -12.83 -3.19
C GLN A 142 18.17 -13.91 -3.18
N LYS A 143 16.93 -13.47 -2.92
CA LYS A 143 15.72 -13.91 -3.62
C LYS A 143 15.38 -15.41 -3.57
N ASP A 144 15.10 -15.95 -2.40
CA ASP A 144 14.26 -17.15 -2.36
C ASP A 144 12.85 -16.77 -2.79
N SER A 145 12.41 -17.27 -3.95
CA SER A 145 11.03 -17.15 -4.42
C SER A 145 10.09 -17.80 -3.42
N LEU A 146 9.05 -17.06 -3.00
CA LEU A 146 7.94 -17.63 -2.25
C LEU A 146 7.06 -18.45 -3.20
N ILE A 147 6.82 -19.70 -2.82
CA ILE A 147 5.92 -20.62 -3.52
C ILE A 147 4.74 -20.91 -2.61
N PHE A 148 3.54 -20.77 -3.14
CA PHE A 148 2.33 -21.22 -2.47
C PHE A 148 2.39 -22.73 -2.22
N HIS A 149 2.16 -23.13 -0.97
CA HIS A 149 2.21 -24.54 -0.57
C HIS A 149 0.82 -25.12 -0.31
N LYS A 150 0.00 -24.43 0.48
CA LYS A 150 -1.32 -24.94 0.90
C LYS A 150 -2.23 -23.83 1.42
N GLU A 151 -3.54 -24.02 1.22
CA GLU A 151 -4.61 -23.26 1.85
C GLU A 151 -5.29 -24.12 2.94
N ILE A 152 -5.55 -23.52 4.11
CA ILE A 152 -6.27 -24.17 5.22
C ILE A 152 -7.40 -23.26 5.68
N LYS A 153 -8.65 -23.73 5.58
CA LYS A 153 -9.78 -23.03 6.20
C LYS A 153 -9.69 -23.14 7.71
N ALA A 154 -9.70 -22.01 8.41
CA ALA A 154 -9.60 -21.94 9.85
C ALA A 154 -10.80 -21.19 10.43
N SER A 155 -11.24 -21.60 11.61
CA SER A 155 -12.29 -20.91 12.35
C SER A 155 -12.06 -21.04 13.83
N ASN A 156 -12.28 -19.96 14.56
CA ASN A 156 -12.34 -19.95 16.02
C ASN A 156 -13.73 -19.42 16.47
N LYS A 157 -13.90 -19.20 17.77
CA LYS A 157 -15.17 -18.71 18.35
C LYS A 157 -15.59 -17.33 17.81
N TYR A 158 -14.64 -16.50 17.40
CA TYR A 158 -14.85 -15.11 17.02
C TYR A 158 -14.86 -14.91 15.50
N GLU A 159 -14.07 -15.69 14.76
CA GLU A 159 -13.75 -15.42 13.37
C GLU A 159 -13.59 -16.70 12.54
N LYS A 160 -13.81 -16.55 11.23
CA LYS A 160 -13.58 -17.58 10.22
C LYS A 160 -12.74 -16.97 9.11
N GLY A 161 -11.79 -17.72 8.60
CA GLY A 161 -10.89 -17.23 7.56
C GLY A 161 -10.09 -18.34 6.91
N THR A 162 -9.08 -17.91 6.18
CA THR A 162 -8.23 -18.77 5.35
C THR A 162 -6.78 -18.52 5.72
N VAL A 163 -6.07 -19.59 6.05
CA VAL A 163 -4.63 -19.56 6.34
C VAL A 163 -3.88 -20.02 5.10
N TYR A 164 -3.03 -19.16 4.57
CA TYR A 164 -2.16 -19.45 3.43
C TYR A 164 -0.76 -19.82 3.93
N ILE A 165 -0.29 -21.00 3.53
CA ILE A 165 1.08 -21.47 3.82
C ILE A 165 1.91 -21.28 2.56
N LEU A 166 2.99 -20.51 2.69
CA LEU A 166 3.98 -20.29 1.65
C LEU A 166 5.35 -20.79 2.13
N LYS A 167 6.19 -21.23 1.20
CA LYS A 167 7.54 -21.72 1.48
C LYS A 167 8.55 -21.07 0.55
N HIS A 168 9.80 -20.99 0.98
CA HIS A 168 10.91 -20.61 0.12
C HIS A 168 11.26 -21.75 -0.84
N GLN A 169 11.52 -21.40 -2.10
CA GLN A 169 12.13 -22.31 -3.04
C GLN A 169 13.59 -22.51 -2.64
N ARG A 170 13.96 -23.71 -2.18
CA ARG A 170 15.38 -24.06 -2.02
C ARG A 170 15.99 -24.18 -3.41
N THR A 171 16.90 -23.27 -3.74
CA THR A 171 17.84 -23.45 -4.85
C THR A 171 18.92 -24.41 -4.35
N ASN A 172 19.02 -25.59 -4.96
CA ASN A 172 20.11 -26.55 -4.71
C ASN A 172 21.40 -26.10 -5.39
#